data_AF-A0A967SPK2-F1
#
_entry.id   AF-A0A967SPK2-F1
#
_cell.length_a   1.000
_cell.length_b   1.000
_cell.length_c   1.000
_cell.angle_alpha   90.00
_cell.angle_beta   90.00
_cell.angle_gamma   90.00
#
_symmetry.space_group_name_H-M   'P 1'
#
loop_
_entity.id
_entity.type
_entity.pdbx_description
1 polymer ?
#
loop_
_entity_poly.entity_id
_entity_poly.type
_entity_poly.pdbx_seq_one_letter_code
_entity_poly.pdbx_strand_id
1 'polypeptide(L)' 'MRVGGRPVLVSQRPFLFHGSVADNLRLAKPDATDDELWEVLEAADLGGLISSRPEGLDVAVGERGLRMSGGEAQRLA' A
#
# COMPACT_ATOMS: atom_id res chain seq x y z
N MET A 1 -13.27 -41.56 2.87
CA MET A 1 -13.52 -40.34 3.67
C MET A 1 -12.77 -39.19 2.99
N ARG A 2 -13.46 -38.34 2.21
CA ARG A 2 -12.86 -37.22 1.46
C ARG A 2 -12.97 -35.96 2.32
N VAL A 3 -11.83 -35.44 2.80
CA VAL A 3 -11.76 -34.09 3.37
C VAL A 3 -11.72 -33.08 2.22
N GLY A 4 -12.89 -32.55 1.87
CA GLY A 4 -13.03 -31.38 1.00
C GLY A 4 -12.83 -30.10 1.79
N GLY A 5 -11.59 -29.75 2.12
CA GLY A 5 -11.26 -28.45 2.69
C GLY A 5 -11.30 -27.40 1.59
N ARG A 6 -12.27 -26.48 1.61
CA ARG A 6 -12.19 -25.25 0.79
C ARG A 6 -10.94 -24.49 1.26
N PRO A 7 -9.98 -24.17 0.37
CA PRO A 7 -8.86 -23.33 0.77
C PRO A 7 -9.43 -21.98 1.19
N VAL A 8 -9.30 -21.65 2.48
CA VAL A 8 -9.57 -20.30 2.98
C VAL A 8 -8.37 -19.48 2.53
N LEU A 9 -8.60 -18.55 1.61
CA LEU A 9 -7.59 -17.62 1.16
C LEU A 9 -7.27 -16.69 2.33
N VAL A 10 -6.22 -17.00 3.08
CA VAL A 10 -5.68 -16.08 4.08
C VAL A 10 -4.91 -15.03 3.29
N SER A 11 -5.52 -13.87 3.04
CA SER A 11 -4.76 -12.72 2.54
C SER A 11 -3.82 -12.32 3.67
N GLN A 12 -2.56 -12.74 3.60
CA GLN A 12 -1.49 -12.16 4.39
C GLN A 12 -1.53 -10.66 4.07
N ARG A 13 -2.08 -9.86 4.99
CA ARG A 13 -2.11 -8.41 4.80
C ARG A 13 -0.67 -7.98 4.61
N PRO A 14 -0.37 -7.19 3.57
CA PRO A 14 0.95 -6.64 3.45
C PRO A 14 1.24 -5.83 4.70
N PHE A 15 2.39 -6.11 5.31
CA PHE A 15 2.89 -5.34 6.43
C PHE A 15 3.34 -4.00 5.87
N LEU A 16 2.41 -3.06 5.77
CA LEU A 16 2.76 -1.66 5.59
C LEU A 16 3.45 -1.23 6.88
N PHE A 17 4.71 -0.83 6.75
CA PHE A 17 5.51 -0.38 7.87
C PHE A 17 4.94 0.94 8.39
N HIS A 18 5.04 1.16 9.70
CA HIS A 18 4.72 2.45 10.29
C HIS A 18 5.61 3.53 9.67
N GLY A 19 4.99 4.41 8.88
CA GLY A 19 5.66 5.45 8.09
C GLY A 19 4.68 6.07 7.10
N SER A 20 5.19 6.98 6.28
CA SER A 20 4.46 7.57 5.16
C SER A 20 4.29 6.57 4.00
N VAL A 21 3.45 6.92 3.03
CA VAL A 21 3.39 6.20 1.74
C VAL A 21 4.75 6.24 1.06
N ALA A 22 5.42 7.40 1.09
CA ALA A 22 6.75 7.56 0.52
C ALA A 22 7.78 6.63 1.17
N ASP A 23 7.76 6.52 2.51
CA ASP A 23 8.67 5.62 3.24
C ASP A 23 8.48 4.18 2.79
N ASN A 24 7.22 3.74 2.64
CA ASN A 24 6.91 2.37 2.23
C ASN A 24 7.37 2.08 0.80
N LEU A 25 7.18 3.01 -0.15
CA LEU A 25 7.67 2.82 -1.53
C LEU A 25 9.19 2.85 -1.62
N ARG A 26 9.85 3.70 -0.83
CA ARG A 26 11.31 3.79 -0.79
C ARG A 26 11.98 2.58 -0.13
N LEU A 27 11.25 1.72 0.58
CA LEU A 27 11.78 0.41 0.98
C LEU A 27 12.16 -0.45 -0.24
N ALA A 28 11.42 -0.33 -1.35
CA ALA A 28 11.71 -1.05 -2.59
C ALA A 28 12.78 -0.33 -3.44
N LYS A 29 12.81 1.01 -3.43
CA LYS A 29 13.79 1.82 -4.14
C LYS A 29 14.16 3.07 -3.31
N PRO A 30 15.23 3.03 -2.50
CA PRO A 30 15.57 4.10 -1.57
C PRO A 30 15.82 5.46 -2.23
N ASP A 31 16.38 5.45 -3.43
CA ASP A 31 16.74 6.66 -4.19
C ASP A 31 15.60 7.15 -5.10
N ALA A 32 14.39 6.62 -4.96
CA ALA A 32 13.25 7.02 -5.79
C ALA A 32 12.86 8.48 -5.54
N THR A 33 12.73 9.22 -6.64
CA THR A 33 12.22 10.60 -6.62
C THR A 33 10.71 10.62 -6.42
N ASP A 34 10.15 11.73 -5.93
CA ASP A 34 8.70 11.84 -5.71
C ASP A 34 7.89 11.62 -7.00
N ASP A 35 8.40 12.05 -8.15
CA ASP A 35 7.76 11.82 -9.46
C ASP A 35 7.66 10.32 -9.77
N GLU A 36 8.74 9.56 -9.54
CA GLU A 36 8.72 8.09 -9.71
C GLU A 36 7.75 7.41 -8.73
N LEU A 37 7.61 7.95 -7.51
CA LEU A 37 6.65 7.45 -6.54
C LEU A 37 5.21 7.67 -7.04
N TRP A 38 4.91 8.85 -7.58
CA TRP A 38 3.61 9.14 -8.17
C TRP A 38 3.31 8.27 -9.38
N GLU A 39 4.28 8.01 -10.25
CA GLU A 39 4.10 7.09 -11.38
C GLU A 39 3.68 5.68 -10.93
N VAL A 40 4.33 5.16 -9.88
CA VAL A 40 3.96 3.86 -9.29
C VAL A 40 2.58 3.90 -8.65
N LEU A 41 2.24 4.98 -7.95
CA LEU A 41 0.91 5.15 -7.35
C LEU A 41 -0.20 5.24 -8.39
N GLU A 42 0.03 5.91 -9.52
CA GLU A 42 -0.91 5.94 -10.64
C GLU A 42 -1.07 4.55 -11.27
N ALA A 43 0.03 3.83 -11.50
CA ALA A 43 0.01 2.46 -11.99
C ALA A 43 -0.72 1.49 -11.04
N ALA A 44 -0.69 1.79 -9.73
CA ALA A 44 -1.37 1.03 -8.69
C ALA A 44 -2.82 1.47 -8.43
N ASP A 45 -3.35 2.47 -9.18
CA ASP A 45 -4.68 3.05 -8.95
C ASP A 45 -4.85 3.60 -7.52
N LEU A 46 -3.78 4.19 -7.00
CA LEU A 46 -3.70 4.83 -5.68
C LEU A 46 -3.40 6.34 -5.77
N GLY A 47 -2.92 6.84 -6.90
CA GLY A 47 -2.53 8.24 -7.08
C GLY A 47 -3.65 9.23 -6.74
N GLY A 48 -4.88 8.98 -7.23
CA GLY A 48 -6.06 9.78 -6.88
C GLY A 48 -6.42 9.75 -5.38
N LEU A 49 -6.25 8.59 -4.72
CA LEU A 49 -6.52 8.44 -3.30
C LEU A 49 -5.51 9.22 -2.47
N ILE A 50 -4.22 9.10 -2.79
CA ILE A 50 -3.13 9.75 -2.04
C ILE A 50 -3.10 11.27 -2.32
N SER A 51 -3.29 11.70 -3.56
CA SER A 51 -3.34 13.13 -3.92
C SER A 51 -4.54 13.87 -3.33
N SER A 52 -5.63 13.17 -3.00
CA SER A 52 -6.78 13.76 -2.29
C SER A 52 -6.47 14.13 -0.82
N ARG A 53 -5.33 13.67 -0.28
CA ARG A 53 -4.91 13.94 1.10
C ARG A 53 -4.09 15.23 1.15
N PRO A 54 -4.31 16.11 2.15
CA PRO A 54 -3.48 17.29 2.37
C PRO A 54 -1.99 16.97 2.50
N GLU A 55 -1.66 15.79 3.02
CA GLU A 55 -0.30 15.32 3.26
C GLU A 55 0.33 14.65 2.02
N GLY A 56 -0.44 14.31 0.99
CA GLY A 56 0.07 13.64 -0.21
C GLY A 56 0.89 12.39 0.11
N LEU A 57 2.12 12.32 -0.42
CA LEU A 57 3.05 11.20 -0.21
C LEU A 57 3.44 10.98 1.27
N ASP A 58 3.36 12.03 2.09
CA ASP A 58 3.70 11.99 3.51
C ASP A 58 2.56 11.42 4.36
N VAL A 59 1.41 11.09 3.77
CA VAL A 59 0.28 10.52 4.51
C VAL A 59 0.71 9.22 5.20
N ALA A 60 0.48 9.17 6.51
CA ALA A 60 0.82 8.00 7.31
C ALA A 60 -0.04 6.80 6.91
N VAL A 61 0.57 5.63 6.85
CA VAL A 61 -0.09 4.35 6.53
C VAL A 61 -0.27 3.51 7.80
N GLY A 62 -1.42 2.85 7.96
CA GLY A 62 -1.67 1.91 9.07
C GLY A 62 -2.82 2.30 10.02
N GLU A 63 -2.85 1.72 11.22
CA GLU A 63 -4.00 1.80 12.15
C GLU A 63 -4.43 3.21 12.57
N ARG A 64 -3.51 4.18 12.57
CA ARG A 64 -3.77 5.58 12.94
C ARG A 64 -3.75 6.55 11.74
N GLY A 65 -3.56 6.04 10.52
CA GLY A 65 -3.42 6.82 9.29
C GLY A 65 -4.44 6.44 8.23
N LEU A 66 -4.03 6.46 6.95
CA LEU A 66 -4.85 6.00 5.84
C LEU A 66 -5.21 4.52 6.02
N ARG A 67 -6.49 4.24 6.24
CA ARG A 67 -7.02 2.87 6.21
C ARG A 67 -7.14 2.44 4.76
N MET A 68 -6.16 1.66 4.30
CA MET A 68 -6.20 0.99 3.01
C MET A 68 -6.98 -0.32 3.13
N SER A 69 -7.75 -0.64 2.09
CA SER A 69 -8.34 -1.97 1.91
C SER A 69 -7.24 -3.03 1.72
N GLY A 70 -7.58 -4.30 1.86
CA GLY A 70 -6.62 -5.39 1.67
C GLY A 70 -6.00 -5.43 0.27
N GLY A 71 -6.78 -5.08 -0.77
CA GLY A 71 -6.30 -5.01 -2.15
C GLY A 71 -5.44 -3.78 -2.42
N GLU A 72 -5.78 -2.63 -1.84
CA GLU A 72 -4.96 -1.41 -1.94
C GLU A 72 -3.60 -1.59 -1.27
N ALA A 73 -3.58 -2.16 -0.06
CA ALA A 73 -2.33 -2.51 0.60
C ALA A 73 -1.49 -3.45 -0.26
N GLN A 74 -2.12 -4.43 -0.93
CA GLN A 74 -1.40 -5.40 -1.76
C GLN A 74 -0.77 -4.79 -3.01
N ARG A 75 -1.34 -3.69 -3.53
CA ARG A 75 -0.74 -2.96 -4.65
C ARG A 75 0.41 -2.05 -4.21
N LEU A 76 0.43 -1.64 -2.95
CA LEU A 76 1.47 -0.78 -2.39
C LEU A 76 2.71 -1.56 -1.93
N ALA A 77 2.57 -2.84 -1.56
CA ALA A 77 3.63 -3.68 -1.01
C ALA A 77 4.32 -4.59 -2.03
#